data_AF-A0A377WDR6-F1
#
_entry.id   AF-A0A377WDR6-F1
#
_cell.length_a   1.000
_cell.length_b   1.000
_cell.length_c   1.000
_cell.angle_alpha   90.00
_cell.angle_beta   90.00
_cell.angle_gamma   90.00
#
_symmetry.space_group_name_H-M   'P 1'
#
loop_
_entity.id
_entity.type
_entity.pdbx_description
1 polymer ?
#
loop_
_entity_poly.entity_id
_entity_poly.type
_entity_poly.pdbx_seq_one_letter_code
_entity_poly.pdbx_strand_id
1 'polypeptide(L)'
;MDEEGIPAALVAKFLDERGVVVEKTGPYNLLFLFSIGIDKTRAMGLLRGLTSLNALRSQSAGEKYAAGSVRRRSRLLPQHADPGSGPGDPPLDPSASLPQLMLSAFDVLPEMKMTPHHAWQRQIKGEVETIELENLVGRISANMILPYPPGFRC
;
A
#
# COMPACT_ATOMS: atom_id res chain seq x y z
N MET A 1 -3.08 19.95 6.72
CA MET A 1 -2.04 18.92 6.52
C MET A 1 -0.88 19.62 5.86
N ASP A 2 0.34 19.43 6.36
CA ASP A 2 1.52 20.06 5.77
C ASP A 2 1.63 19.69 4.29
N GLU A 3 1.97 20.65 3.43
CA GLU A 3 2.02 20.47 1.97
C GLU A 3 3.13 19.50 1.51
N GLU A 4 4.02 19.10 2.41
CA GLU A 4 5.17 18.26 2.11
C GLU A 4 5.24 17.02 3.02
N GLY A 5 4.86 15.86 2.48
CA GLY A 5 4.91 14.56 3.15
C GLY A 5 5.61 13.50 2.31
N ILE A 6 6.41 12.64 2.94
CA ILE A 6 7.03 11.49 2.27
C ILE A 6 6.14 10.26 2.45
N PRO A 7 5.63 9.63 1.37
CA PRO A 7 4.85 8.42 1.48
C PRO A 7 5.64 7.31 2.16
N ALA A 8 5.00 6.59 3.09
CA ALA A 8 5.65 5.49 3.81
C ALA A 8 6.11 4.37 2.86
N ALA A 9 5.45 4.18 1.71
CA ALA A 9 5.88 3.25 0.66
C ALA A 9 7.30 3.55 0.13
N LEU A 10 7.66 4.83 0.00
CA LEU A 10 9.00 5.23 -0.45
C LEU A 10 10.05 4.90 0.61
N VAL A 11 9.72 5.18 1.87
CA VAL A 11 10.59 4.88 3.02
C VAL A 11 10.79 3.38 3.18
N ALA A 12 9.72 2.59 3.06
CA ALA A 12 9.79 1.13 3.12
C ALA A 12 10.74 0.58 2.05
N LYS A 13 10.64 1.07 0.81
CA LYS A 13 11.54 0.68 -0.28
C LYS A 13 13.00 1.05 0.00
N PHE A 14 13.26 2.23 0.57
CA PHE A 14 14.61 2.67 0.92
C PHE A 14 15.25 1.81 2.02
N LEU A 15 14.44 1.35 2.97
CA LEU A 15 14.87 0.46 4.05
C LEU A 15 15.11 -0.98 3.56
N ASP A 16 14.28 -1.45 2.61
CA ASP A 16 14.43 -2.78 1.98
C ASP A 16 15.78 -2.92 1.26
N GLU A 17 16.22 -1.88 0.54
CA GLU A 17 17.56 -1.84 -0.10
C GLU A 17 18.73 -1.97 0.90
N ARG A 18 18.48 -1.73 2.19
CA ARG A 18 19.46 -1.82 3.28
C ARG A 18 19.25 -3.05 4.17
N GLY A 19 18.41 -3.99 3.73
CA GLY A 19 18.12 -5.24 4.43
C GLY A 19 17.21 -5.08 5.66
N VAL A 20 16.46 -3.97 5.73
CA VAL A 20 15.48 -3.72 6.78
C VAL A 20 14.08 -3.94 6.23
N VAL A 21 13.46 -5.05 6.61
CA VAL A 21 12.10 -5.42 6.19
C VAL A 21 11.08 -4.74 7.12
N VAL A 22 10.07 -4.10 6.53
CA VAL A 22 8.94 -3.49 7.24
C VAL A 22 7.80 -4.51 7.32
N GLU A 23 7.15 -4.63 8.46
CA GLU A 23 6.05 -5.58 8.66
C GLU A 23 4.76 -5.13 7.96
N LYS A 24 4.38 -3.86 8.17
CA LYS A 24 3.17 -3.27 7.59
C LYS A 24 3.45 -1.83 7.18
N THR A 25 3.01 -1.50 5.98
CA THR A 25 3.12 -0.16 5.38
C THR A 25 1.72 0.35 5.10
N GLY A 26 1.35 1.48 5.70
CA GLY A 26 0.16 2.22 5.27
C GLY A 26 0.55 3.49 4.51
N PRO A 27 -0.32 4.50 4.42
CA PRO A 27 -0.04 5.70 3.63
C PRO A 27 1.12 6.54 4.21
N TYR A 28 1.13 6.73 5.54
CA TYR A 28 2.13 7.53 6.26
C TYR A 28 2.66 6.86 7.53
N ASN A 29 2.45 5.55 7.69
CA ASN A 29 2.91 4.78 8.84
C ASN A 29 3.69 3.52 8.41
N LEU A 30 4.65 3.14 9.26
CA LEU A 30 5.44 1.92 9.14
C LEU A 30 5.37 1.18 10.46
N LEU A 31 5.20 -0.14 10.40
CA LEU A 31 5.23 -1.01 11.57
C LEU A 31 6.48 -1.88 11.54
N PHE A 32 7.19 -1.92 12.66
CA PHE A 32 8.32 -2.81 12.91
C PHE A 32 8.01 -3.70 14.10
N LEU A 33 8.21 -5.02 13.96
CA LEU A 33 8.08 -5.96 15.05
C LEU A 33 9.44 -6.20 15.71
N PHE A 34 9.58 -5.78 16.97
CA PHE A 34 10.74 -6.10 17.80
C PHE A 34 10.51 -7.44 18.50
N SER A 35 10.96 -8.52 17.88
CA SER A 35 10.94 -9.86 18.46
C SER A 35 12.26 -10.19 19.18
N ILE A 36 12.30 -11.32 19.89
CA ILE A 36 13.52 -11.87 20.52
C ILE A 36 14.69 -12.00 19.52
N GLY A 37 14.41 -12.16 18.23
CA GLY A 37 15.43 -12.28 17.18
C GLY A 37 16.03 -10.95 16.72
N ILE A 38 15.53 -9.80 17.20
CA ILE A 38 16.07 -8.48 16.88
C ILE A 38 17.11 -8.10 17.92
N ASP A 39 18.37 -8.07 17.48
CA ASP A 39 19.50 -7.65 18.31
C ASP A 39 19.73 -6.13 18.22
N LYS A 40 20.59 -5.63 19.11
CA LYS A 40 21.00 -4.21 19.11
C LYS A 40 21.59 -3.80 17.77
N THR A 41 22.25 -4.71 17.05
CA THR A 41 22.83 -4.45 15.73
C THR A 41 21.76 -4.14 14.69
N ARG A 42 20.70 -4.96 14.59
CA ARG A 42 19.57 -4.72 13.67
C ARG A 42 18.81 -3.45 14.03
N ALA A 43 18.58 -3.19 15.31
CA ALA A 43 17.94 -1.95 15.77
C ALA A 43 18.77 -0.70 15.40
N MET A 44 20.08 -0.76 15.58
CA MET A 44 21.00 0.30 15.15
C MET A 44 21.06 0.44 13.62
N GLY A 45 20.94 -0.66 12.88
CA GLY A 45 20.82 -0.66 11.42
C GLY A 45 19.60 0.12 10.94
N LEU A 46 18.44 -0.11 11.55
CA LEU A 46 17.21 0.66 11.29
C LEU A 46 17.42 2.16 11.59
N LEU A 47 17.97 2.51 12.77
CA LEU A 47 18.23 3.90 13.15
C LEU A 47 19.20 4.59 12.18
N ARG A 48 20.25 3.90 11.73
CA ARG A 48 21.18 4.40 10.71
C ARG A 48 20.48 4.63 9.37
N GLY A 49 19.60 3.72 8.97
CA GLY A 49 18.78 3.87 7.77
C GLY A 49 17.90 5.13 7.82
N LEU A 50 17.16 5.30 8.92
CA LEU A 50 16.26 6.45 9.10
C LEU A 50 17.00 7.79 9.21
N THR A 51 18.11 7.84 9.95
CA THR A 51 18.94 9.05 10.05
C THR A 51 19.61 9.41 8.73
N SER A 52 20.06 8.41 7.97
CA SER A 52 20.59 8.61 6.62
C SER A 52 19.52 9.14 5.66
N LEU A 53 18.29 8.61 5.74
CA LEU A 53 17.16 9.13 4.97
C LEU A 53 16.86 10.59 5.32
N ASN A 54 16.85 10.92 6.62
CA ASN A 54 16.63 12.29 7.07
C ASN A 54 17.74 13.24 6.60
N ALA A 55 19.01 12.79 6.63
CA ALA A 55 20.13 13.56 6.12
C ALA A 55 20.02 13.82 4.59
N LEU A 56 19.59 12.82 3.83
CA LEU A 56 19.33 12.95 2.38
C LEU A 56 18.17 13.90 2.09
N ARG A 57 17.14 13.91 2.95
CA ARG A 57 16.04 14.88 2.87
C ARG A 57 16.54 16.31 3.07
N SER A 58 17.36 16.54 4.10
CA SER A 58 17.85 17.88 4.45
C SER A 58 18.83 18.50 3.44
N GLN A 59 19.45 17.71 2.55
CA GLN A 59 20.46 18.17 1.59
C GLN A 59 19.91 18.54 0.20
N SER A 60 18.60 18.74 0.02
CA SER A 60 18.02 19.06 -1.30
C SER A 60 18.25 17.96 -2.34
N ALA A 61 18.18 16.70 -1.91
CA ALA A 61 18.25 15.51 -2.78
C ALA A 61 16.97 14.65 -2.71
N GLY A 62 15.89 15.17 -2.11
CA GLY A 62 14.61 14.49 -1.92
C GLY A 62 13.96 14.02 -3.23
N GLU A 63 14.13 14.78 -4.32
CA GLU A 63 13.56 14.43 -5.64
C GLU A 63 14.35 13.35 -6.39
N LYS A 64 15.67 13.21 -6.13
CA LYS A 64 16.55 12.34 -6.93
C LYS A 64 16.60 10.90 -6.43
N TYR A 65 16.35 10.66 -5.13
CA TYR A 65 16.42 9.30 -4.57
C TYR A 65 15.17 8.45 -4.85
N ALA A 66 14.00 9.08 -5.03
CA ALA A 66 12.82 8.38 -5.55
C ALA A 66 13.05 7.85 -6.98
N ALA A 67 13.80 8.59 -7.80
CA ALA A 67 14.10 8.23 -9.18
C ALA A 67 15.12 7.07 -9.32
N GLY A 68 16.08 6.94 -8.40
CA GLY A 68 17.18 5.96 -8.51
C GLY A 68 16.74 4.50 -8.42
N SER A 69 15.82 4.19 -7.50
CA SER A 69 15.30 2.83 -7.29
C SER A 69 14.18 2.46 -8.27
N VAL A 70 13.55 3.45 -8.92
CA VAL A 70 12.58 3.24 -10.01
C VAL A 70 13.30 2.89 -11.32
N ARG A 71 14.50 3.45 -11.54
CA ARG A 71 15.26 3.28 -12.79
C ARG A 71 15.73 1.85 -13.05
N ARG A 72 15.91 1.00 -12.03
CA ARG A 72 16.34 -0.41 -12.23
C ARG A 72 15.23 -1.31 -12.79
N ARG A 73 13.94 -0.96 -12.67
CA ARG A 73 12.83 -1.67 -13.35
C ARG A 73 12.39 -1.00 -14.66
N SER A 74 12.84 0.22 -14.94
CA SER A 74 12.44 1.01 -16.11
C SER A 74 13.08 0.56 -17.44
N ARG A 75 13.63 -0.66 -17.54
CA ARG A 75 14.12 -1.22 -18.82
C ARG A 75 13.01 -1.95 -19.61
N LEU A 76 11.80 -2.06 -19.04
CA LEU A 76 10.66 -2.78 -19.61
C LEU A 76 9.45 -1.89 -19.97
N LEU A 77 9.53 -0.57 -19.80
CA LEU A 77 8.39 0.34 -20.06
C LEU A 77 8.79 1.45 -21.04
N PRO A 78 8.05 1.65 -22.15
CA PRO A 78 8.31 2.71 -23.12
C PRO A 78 8.25 4.11 -22.49
N GLN A 79 9.04 5.00 -23.08
CA GLN A 79 9.47 6.29 -22.55
C GLN A 79 8.36 7.36 -22.59
N HIS A 80 7.44 7.36 -21.64
CA HIS A 80 6.66 8.55 -21.29
C HIS A 80 6.32 8.49 -19.79
N ALA A 81 7.22 8.96 -18.93
CA ALA A 81 6.94 9.11 -17.50
C ALA A 81 7.52 10.44 -16.99
N ASP A 82 6.59 11.33 -16.63
CA ASP A 82 6.82 12.55 -15.85
C ASP A 82 7.41 12.18 -14.47
N PRO A 83 8.21 13.05 -13.83
CA PRO A 83 8.96 12.71 -12.63
C PRO A 83 8.06 12.82 -11.39
N GLY A 84 7.21 11.81 -11.15
CA GLY A 84 6.38 11.81 -9.94
C GLY A 84 5.47 10.60 -9.75
N SER A 85 5.15 9.87 -10.81
CA SER A 85 4.22 8.74 -10.77
C SER A 85 4.90 7.46 -11.23
N GLY A 86 4.80 6.40 -10.42
CA GLY A 86 5.11 5.05 -10.89
C GLY A 86 4.24 4.69 -12.11
N PRO A 87 4.70 3.80 -13.00
CA PRO A 87 3.98 3.49 -14.22
C PRO A 87 2.82 2.53 -13.89
N GLY A 88 1.63 3.08 -13.71
CA GLY A 88 0.41 2.29 -13.50
C GLY A 88 -0.64 3.00 -12.65
N ASP A 89 -0.23 3.95 -11.81
CA ASP A 89 -1.17 4.69 -10.98
C ASP A 89 -1.61 5.95 -11.74
N PRO A 90 -2.91 6.11 -12.08
CA PRO A 90 -3.41 7.41 -12.52
C PRO A 90 -3.05 8.45 -11.45
N PRO A 91 -2.78 9.72 -11.84
CA PRO A 91 -2.53 10.76 -10.86
C PRO A 91 -3.66 10.73 -9.82
N LEU A 92 -3.30 10.42 -8.58
CA LEU A 92 -4.25 10.44 -7.47
C LEU A 92 -4.83 11.84 -7.46
N ASP A 93 -6.11 11.95 -7.82
CA ASP A 93 -6.82 13.22 -7.83
C ASP A 93 -6.63 13.86 -6.44
N PRO A 94 -6.01 15.04 -6.33
CA PRO A 94 -5.83 15.72 -5.05
C PRO A 94 -7.17 16.02 -4.35
N SER A 95 -8.31 15.94 -5.06
CA SER A 95 -9.65 16.07 -4.50
C SER A 95 -10.18 14.79 -3.84
N ALA A 96 -9.70 13.61 -4.25
CA ALA A 96 -10.05 12.33 -3.67
C ALA A 96 -9.06 11.98 -2.56
N SER A 97 -9.25 12.56 -1.38
CA SER A 97 -8.36 12.23 -0.27
C SER A 97 -8.54 10.75 0.12
N LEU A 98 -7.59 9.91 -0.29
CA LEU A 98 -7.54 8.47 0.04
C LEU A 98 -7.87 8.20 1.52
N PRO A 99 -7.40 9.00 2.50
CA PRO A 99 -7.80 8.81 3.89
C PRO A 99 -9.31 8.94 4.14
N GLN A 100 -9.99 9.91 3.51
CA GLN A 100 -11.44 10.10 3.65
C GLN A 100 -12.21 8.99 2.92
N LEU A 101 -11.76 8.59 1.73
CA LEU A 101 -12.36 7.46 1.01
C LEU A 101 -12.25 6.17 1.82
N MET A 102 -11.07 5.90 2.38
CA MET A 102 -10.87 4.77 3.28
C MET A 102 -11.81 4.84 4.48
N LEU A 103 -11.93 6.00 5.14
CA LEU A 103 -12.84 6.14 6.28
C LEU A 103 -14.29 5.85 5.87
N SER A 104 -14.77 6.52 4.82
CA SER A 104 -16.14 6.37 4.33
C SER A 104 -16.49 4.95 3.88
N ALA A 105 -15.50 4.21 3.37
CA ALA A 105 -15.69 2.84 2.91
C ALA A 105 -15.92 1.84 4.07
N PHE A 106 -15.45 2.15 5.29
CA PHE A 106 -15.67 1.33 6.48
C PHE A 106 -16.79 1.84 7.39
N ASP A 107 -17.33 3.03 7.12
CA ASP A 107 -18.44 3.60 7.91
C ASP A 107 -19.77 2.86 7.65
N VAL A 108 -19.93 2.24 6.48
CA VAL A 108 -21.14 1.50 6.10
C VAL A 108 -20.78 0.04 5.84
N LEU A 109 -21.37 -0.87 6.61
CA LEU A 109 -21.22 -2.30 6.39
C LEU A 109 -22.13 -2.77 5.24
N PRO A 110 -21.65 -3.66 4.35
CA PRO A 110 -22.51 -4.30 3.36
C PRO A 110 -23.64 -5.11 3.99
N GLU A 111 -24.78 -5.16 3.30
CA GLU A 111 -25.92 -5.94 3.77
C GLU A 111 -25.65 -7.45 3.65
N MET A 112 -25.74 -8.18 4.77
CA MET A 112 -25.60 -9.63 4.78
C MET A 112 -26.85 -10.31 4.21
N LYS A 113 -26.86 -10.59 2.90
CA LYS A 113 -27.96 -11.34 2.24
C LYS A 113 -27.98 -12.84 2.57
N MET A 114 -26.83 -13.43 2.88
CA MET A 114 -26.71 -14.82 3.32
C MET A 114 -25.46 -15.01 4.19
N THR A 115 -25.40 -16.11 4.92
CA THR A 115 -24.21 -16.44 5.72
C THR A 115 -23.04 -16.86 4.81
N PRO A 116 -21.79 -16.62 5.22
CA PRO A 116 -20.61 -17.06 4.47
C PRO A 116 -20.61 -18.58 4.21
N HIS A 117 -21.16 -19.36 5.13
CA HIS A 117 -21.34 -20.80 4.95
C HIS A 117 -22.29 -21.12 3.79
N HIS A 118 -23.42 -20.42 3.68
CA HIS A 118 -24.35 -20.65 2.57
C HIS A 118 -23.74 -20.20 1.23
N ALA A 119 -23.04 -19.06 1.21
CA ALA A 119 -22.32 -18.58 0.02
C ALA A 119 -21.29 -19.61 -0.46
N TRP A 120 -20.51 -20.18 0.47
CA TRP A 120 -19.54 -21.23 0.19
C TRP A 120 -20.18 -22.51 -0.40
N GLN A 121 -21.34 -22.92 0.12
CA GLN A 121 -22.08 -24.06 -0.44
C GLN A 121 -22.50 -23.84 -1.89
N ARG A 122 -22.88 -22.62 -2.27
CA ARG A 122 -23.21 -22.27 -3.66
C ARG A 122 -21.97 -22.24 -4.54
N GLN A 123 -20.86 -21.73 -4.00
CA GLN A 123 -19.56 -21.72 -4.69
C GLN A 123 -19.07 -23.12 -5.04
N ILE A 124 -19.17 -24.10 -4.11
CA ILE A 124 -18.80 -25.50 -4.40
C ILE A 124 -19.67 -26.13 -5.48
N LYS A 125 -20.94 -25.73 -5.57
CA LYS A 125 -21.87 -26.20 -6.61
C LYS A 125 -21.62 -25.56 -7.98
N GLY A 126 -20.67 -24.63 -8.09
CA GLY A 126 -20.42 -23.87 -9.31
C GLY A 126 -21.47 -22.80 -9.60
N GLU A 127 -22.31 -22.45 -8.62
CA GLU A 127 -23.35 -21.40 -8.73
C GLU A 127 -22.73 -20.00 -8.55
N VAL A 128 -21.61 -19.73 -9.21
CA VAL A 128 -20.85 -18.47 -9.14
C VAL A 128 -20.36 -18.06 -10.52
N GLU A 129 -20.19 -16.76 -10.73
CA GLU A 129 -19.62 -16.20 -11.95
C GLU A 129 -18.58 -15.14 -11.61
N THR A 130 -17.61 -14.95 -12.51
CA THR A 130 -16.63 -13.87 -12.43
C THR A 130 -17.21 -12.64 -13.11
N ILE A 131 -17.16 -11.50 -12.43
CA ILE A 131 -17.63 -10.21 -12.94
C ILE A 131 -16.55 -9.16 -12.78
N GLU A 132 -16.60 -8.13 -13.61
CA GLU A 132 -15.78 -6.93 -13.46
C GLU A 132 -16.19 -6.14 -12.20
N LEU A 133 -15.21 -5.46 -11.59
CA LEU A 133 -15.40 -4.74 -10.32
C LEU A 133 -16.52 -3.67 -10.39
N GLU A 134 -16.64 -3.01 -11.55
CA GLU A 134 -17.65 -1.98 -11.82
C GLU A 134 -19.09 -2.54 -11.73
N ASN A 135 -19.26 -3.84 -11.96
CA ASN A 135 -20.55 -4.53 -11.99
C ASN A 135 -20.89 -5.24 -10.67
N LEU A 136 -20.12 -5.00 -9.60
CA LEU A 136 -20.27 -5.71 -8.32
C LEU A 136 -21.47 -5.22 -7.48
N VAL A 137 -21.94 -3.99 -7.72
CA VAL A 137 -23.06 -3.39 -6.97
C VAL A 137 -24.35 -4.20 -7.17
N GLY A 138 -24.99 -4.58 -6.07
CA GLY A 138 -26.22 -5.38 -6.08
C GLY A 138 -26.00 -6.89 -6.24
N ARG A 139 -24.76 -7.36 -6.33
CA ARG A 139 -24.39 -8.78 -6.37
C ARG A 139 -23.98 -9.28 -4.99
N ILE A 140 -24.05 -10.60 -4.79
CA ILE A 140 -23.58 -11.25 -3.56
C ILE A 140 -22.16 -11.72 -3.78
N SER A 141 -21.21 -11.15 -3.03
CA SER A 141 -19.80 -11.56 -3.14
C SER A 141 -19.65 -13.01 -2.68
N ALA A 142 -19.08 -13.86 -3.54
CA ALA A 142 -18.71 -15.23 -3.18
C ALA A 142 -17.44 -15.27 -2.32
N ASN A 143 -16.55 -14.29 -2.48
CA ASN A 143 -15.26 -14.24 -1.81
C ASN A 143 -15.17 -13.03 -0.86
N MET A 144 -14.25 -13.12 0.09
CA MET A 144 -13.91 -12.01 0.98
C MET A 144 -13.04 -10.98 0.25
N ILE A 145 -13.45 -9.71 0.26
CA ILE A 145 -12.66 -8.60 -0.30
C ILE A 145 -11.83 -7.99 0.83
N LEU A 146 -10.51 -7.89 0.62
CA LEU A 146 -9.56 -7.43 1.63
C LEU A 146 -8.59 -6.41 1.02
N PRO A 147 -8.92 -5.11 1.03
CA PRO A 147 -8.03 -4.09 0.49
C PRO A 147 -6.85 -3.82 1.43
N TYR A 148 -5.68 -3.56 0.83
CA TYR A 148 -4.49 -3.11 1.53
C TYR A 148 -4.02 -1.78 0.93
N PRO A 149 -4.00 -0.67 1.72
CA PRO A 149 -4.43 -0.52 3.11
C PRO A 149 -5.99 -0.48 3.25
N PRO A 150 -6.58 -0.75 4.45
CA PRO A 150 -5.94 -0.93 5.75
C PRO A 150 -5.66 -2.39 6.14
N GLY A 151 -6.11 -3.37 5.34
CA GLY A 151 -6.04 -4.79 5.68
C GLY A 151 -7.15 -5.28 6.61
N PHE A 152 -8.32 -4.62 6.58
CA PHE A 152 -9.55 -5.07 7.23
C PHE A 152 -10.57 -5.49 6.18
N ARG A 153 -11.43 -6.46 6.53
CA ARG A 153 -12.48 -6.96 5.63
C ARG A 153 -13.47 -5.84 5.37
N CYS A 154 -13.73 -5.57 4.09
CA CYS A 154 -14.83 -4.71 3.64
C CYS A 154 -16.09 -5.53 3.40
#